data_AF-A0A6L6BA71-F1
#
_entry.id   AF-A0A6L6BA71-F1
#
_cell.length_a   1.000
_cell.length_b   1.000
_cell.length_c   1.000
_cell.angle_alpha   90.00
_cell.angle_beta   90.00
_cell.angle_gamma   90.00
#
_symmetry.space_group_name_H-M   'P 1'
#
loop_
_entity.id
_entity.type
_entity.pdbx_description
1 polymer ?
#
loop_
_entity_poly.entity_id
_entity_poly.type
_entity_poly.pdbx_seq_one_letter_code
_entity_poly.pdbx_strand_id
1 'polypeptide(L)'
;MIIGLGTLINIATIVAGATVGVLAGSRLAPKTRDLITDILGLITILAASSAVIPMFSSEFSSSLPKGWTLLSILGSLLLGGLIGSALKLEDRLEKLGEKLRRKFGAHQEGTFVEGFVSSSLLFVIGPLAILGSISDGMGTGIDQLSLKSILDFFAAIAFAASLGWGVAASAIPVGIYQGIWTLVGLFLGNILAQYQVDAMTIVGGLLLLSIGLRLLRIKEVAVGNLLPALAIAPIFVYVLHTFLS
;
A
#
# COMPACT_ATOMS: atom_id res chain seq x y z
N MET A 1 21.80 -2.05 16.66
CA MET A 1 20.80 -1.09 16.13
C MET A 1 19.47 -1.34 16.84
N ILE A 2 18.61 -0.33 16.92
CA ILE A 2 17.26 -0.49 17.50
C ILE A 2 16.39 -1.17 16.44
N ILE A 3 15.85 -2.35 16.75
CA ILE A 3 14.98 -3.10 15.86
C ILE A 3 13.66 -2.32 15.66
N GLY A 4 13.24 -2.15 14.41
CA GLY A 4 12.00 -1.44 14.07
C GLY A 4 12.16 0.09 14.03
N LEU A 5 13.39 0.60 14.09
CA LEU A 5 13.66 2.04 14.02
C LEU A 5 13.23 2.61 12.67
N GLY A 6 13.43 1.88 11.58
CA GLY A 6 13.02 2.32 10.25
C GLY A 6 11.50 2.45 10.14
N THR A 7 10.75 1.52 10.74
CA THR A 7 9.28 1.61 10.79
C THR A 7 8.82 2.82 11.59
N LEU A 8 9.45 3.09 12.75
CA LEU A 8 9.13 4.27 13.56
C LEU A 8 9.42 5.57 12.82
N ILE A 9 10.55 5.64 12.11
CA ILE A 9 10.89 6.78 11.26
C ILE A 9 9.80 6.97 10.20
N ASN A 10 9.38 5.91 9.51
CA ASN A 10 8.37 6.03 8.46
C ASN A 10 7.01 6.51 9.01
N ILE A 11 6.57 5.96 10.15
CA ILE A 11 5.35 6.41 10.82
C ILE A 11 5.45 7.91 11.16
N ALA A 12 6.59 8.34 11.72
CA ALA A 12 6.82 9.73 12.08
C ALA A 12 6.82 10.65 10.86
N THR A 13 7.46 10.25 9.75
CA THR A 13 7.49 11.04 8.53
C THR A 13 6.12 11.12 7.86
N ILE A 14 5.32 10.05 7.85
CA ILE A 14 3.94 10.09 7.34
C ILE A 14 3.10 11.08 8.15
N VAL A 15 3.16 11.03 9.49
CA VAL A 15 2.39 11.94 10.35
C VAL A 15 2.86 13.39 10.19
N ALA A 16 4.18 13.62 10.14
CA ALA A 16 4.75 14.94 9.93
C ALA A 16 4.38 15.51 8.55
N GLY A 17 4.55 14.72 7.49
CA GLY A 17 4.19 15.10 6.12
C GLY A 17 2.71 15.38 5.99
N ALA A 18 1.85 14.52 6.55
CA ALA A 18 0.41 14.75 6.55
C ALA A 18 0.04 16.04 7.29
N THR A 19 0.66 16.32 8.43
CA THR A 19 0.42 17.56 9.18
C THR A 19 0.78 18.80 8.35
N VAL A 20 1.96 18.80 7.71
CA VAL A 20 2.38 19.87 6.80
C VAL A 20 1.40 20.01 5.62
N GLY A 21 1.02 18.89 5.02
CA GLY A 21 0.08 18.85 3.91
C GLY A 21 -1.28 19.44 4.27
N VAL A 22 -1.88 19.06 5.40
CA VAL A 22 -3.17 19.62 5.83
C VAL A 22 -3.07 21.13 6.09
N LEU A 23 -2.01 21.58 6.76
CA LEU A 23 -1.82 23.01 7.06
C LEU A 23 -1.66 23.83 5.76
N ALA A 24 -0.90 23.33 4.79
CA ALA A 24 -0.75 23.96 3.48
C ALA A 24 -2.06 23.92 2.67
N GLY A 25 -2.72 22.76 2.64
CA GLY A 25 -3.96 22.50 1.91
C GLY A 25 -5.14 23.35 2.40
N SER A 26 -5.16 23.68 3.70
CA SER A 26 -6.19 24.54 4.31
C SER A 26 -6.31 25.92 3.64
N ARG A 27 -5.23 26.40 3.03
CA ARG A 27 -5.15 27.71 2.35
C ARG A 27 -5.49 27.67 0.85
N LEU A 28 -5.68 26.48 0.28
CA LEU A 28 -5.93 26.32 -1.15
C LEU A 28 -7.40 26.54 -1.51
N ALA A 29 -7.63 27.17 -2.66
CA ALA A 29 -8.96 27.29 -3.25
C ALA A 29 -9.52 25.91 -3.66
N PRO A 30 -10.85 25.69 -3.65
CA PRO A 30 -11.46 24.39 -4.00
C PRO A 30 -11.01 23.85 -5.36
N LYS A 31 -10.98 24.69 -6.40
CA LYS A 31 -10.51 24.31 -7.74
C LYS A 31 -9.06 23.82 -7.75
N THR A 32 -8.21 24.39 -6.91
CA THR A 32 -6.81 23.96 -6.78
C THR A 32 -6.73 22.60 -6.08
N ARG A 33 -7.57 22.34 -5.07
CA ARG A 33 -7.63 21.02 -4.41
C ARG A 33 -8.13 19.93 -5.36
N ASP A 34 -9.11 20.23 -6.20
CA ASP A 34 -9.59 19.30 -7.23
C ASP A 34 -8.45 18.97 -8.21
N LEU A 35 -7.77 19.98 -8.76
CA LEU A 35 -6.63 19.78 -9.66
C LEU A 35 -5.49 18.97 -9.01
N ILE A 36 -5.19 19.22 -7.73
CA ILE A 36 -4.18 18.42 -7.02
C ILE A 36 -4.65 16.99 -6.86
N THR A 37 -5.94 16.75 -6.55
CA THR A 37 -6.50 15.40 -6.47
C THR A 37 -6.36 14.66 -7.81
N ASP A 38 -6.61 15.36 -8.94
CA ASP A 38 -6.40 14.78 -10.26
C ASP A 38 -4.93 14.41 -10.49
N ILE A 39 -4.00 15.31 -10.16
CA ILE A 39 -2.55 15.04 -10.25
C ILE A 39 -2.16 13.85 -9.36
N LEU A 40 -2.70 13.76 -8.15
CA LEU A 40 -2.46 12.63 -7.25
C LEU A 40 -2.99 11.32 -7.84
N GLY A 41 -4.15 11.35 -8.47
CA GLY A 41 -4.68 10.20 -9.22
C GLY A 41 -3.71 9.74 -10.31
N LEU A 42 -3.20 10.67 -11.12
CA LEU A 42 -2.20 10.37 -12.17
C LEU A 42 -0.89 9.80 -11.59
N ILE A 43 -0.37 10.39 -10.51
CA ILE A 43 0.84 9.89 -9.83
C ILE A 43 0.60 8.51 -9.21
N THR A 44 -0.60 8.26 -8.68
CA THR A 44 -0.98 6.94 -8.16
C THR A 44 -0.99 5.89 -9.26
N ILE A 45 -1.50 6.23 -10.45
CA ILE A 45 -1.46 5.34 -11.62
C ILE A 45 -0.01 5.11 -12.09
N LEU A 46 0.83 6.13 -12.05
CA LEU A 46 2.25 5.98 -12.38
C LEU A 46 2.94 5.02 -11.40
N ALA A 47 2.72 5.19 -10.09
CA ALA A 47 3.25 4.30 -9.06
C ALA A 47 2.72 2.86 -9.20
N ALA A 48 1.43 2.72 -9.50
CA ALA A 48 0.80 1.43 -9.81
C ALA A 48 1.47 0.75 -11.02
N SER A 49 1.75 1.51 -12.07
CA SER A 49 2.43 1.01 -13.27
C SER A 49 3.83 0.50 -12.92
N SER A 50 4.59 1.26 -12.13
CA SER A 50 5.91 0.83 -11.65
C SER A 50 5.84 -0.46 -10.83
N ALA A 51 4.81 -0.62 -9.99
CA ALA A 51 4.61 -1.82 -9.19
C ALA A 51 4.20 -3.06 -10.01
N VAL A 52 3.64 -2.88 -11.21
CA VAL A 52 3.27 -3.97 -12.13
C VAL A 52 4.43 -4.38 -13.04
N ILE A 53 5.47 -3.54 -13.24
CA ILE A 53 6.65 -3.85 -14.07
C ILE A 53 7.27 -5.23 -13.78
N PRO A 54 7.44 -5.68 -12.52
CA PRO A 54 8.00 -6.99 -12.23
C PRO A 54 7.25 -8.16 -12.88
N MET A 55 5.96 -7.98 -13.24
CA MET A 55 5.19 -9.00 -13.95
C MET A 55 5.82 -9.38 -15.30
N PHE A 56 6.52 -8.44 -15.93
CA PHE A 56 7.16 -8.61 -17.24
C PHE A 56 8.64 -8.98 -17.15
N SER A 57 9.17 -9.18 -15.94
CA SER A 57 10.57 -9.57 -15.76
C SER A 57 10.81 -11.04 -16.09
N SER A 58 12.02 -11.34 -16.56
CA SER A 58 12.48 -12.72 -16.79
C SER A 58 12.54 -13.50 -15.49
N GLU A 59 12.91 -12.84 -14.40
CA GLU A 59 13.10 -13.43 -13.08
C GLU A 59 11.76 -13.93 -12.53
N PHE A 60 10.72 -13.10 -12.60
CA PHE A 60 9.39 -13.48 -12.14
C PHE A 60 8.77 -14.54 -13.04
N SER A 61 8.89 -14.38 -14.36
CA SER A 61 8.31 -15.32 -15.33
C SER A 61 8.99 -16.70 -15.32
N SER A 62 10.30 -16.78 -15.07
CA SER A 62 11.03 -18.05 -14.97
C SER A 62 10.80 -18.77 -13.64
N SER A 63 10.38 -18.04 -12.61
CA SER A 63 9.99 -18.58 -11.30
C SER A 63 8.60 -19.24 -11.31
N LEU A 64 7.88 -19.20 -12.44
CA LEU A 64 6.53 -19.74 -12.58
C LEU A 64 6.42 -20.70 -13.79
N PRO A 65 5.50 -21.69 -13.74
CA PRO A 65 5.19 -22.51 -14.91
C PRO A 65 4.83 -21.65 -16.13
N LYS A 66 5.24 -22.08 -17.33
CA LYS A 66 5.03 -21.30 -18.56
C LYS A 66 3.55 -20.94 -18.74
N GLY A 67 3.28 -19.64 -18.92
CA GLY A 67 1.92 -19.11 -19.08
C GLY A 67 1.17 -18.82 -17.77
N TRP A 68 1.73 -19.16 -16.61
CA TRP A 68 1.07 -18.95 -15.32
C TRP A 68 1.34 -17.60 -14.66
N THR A 69 2.23 -16.77 -15.21
CA THR A 69 2.51 -15.41 -14.69
C THR A 69 1.23 -14.60 -14.51
N LEU A 70 0.47 -14.39 -15.59
CA LEU A 70 -0.79 -13.64 -15.52
C LEU A 70 -1.88 -14.39 -14.74
N LEU A 71 -1.96 -15.71 -14.90
CA LEU A 71 -2.97 -16.55 -14.22
C LEU A 71 -2.79 -16.55 -12.70
N SER A 72 -1.55 -16.49 -12.21
CA SER A 72 -1.26 -16.43 -10.77
C SER A 72 -1.78 -15.13 -10.14
N ILE A 73 -1.59 -14.00 -10.83
CA ILE A 73 -2.08 -12.69 -10.40
C ILE A 73 -3.62 -12.64 -10.49
N LEU A 74 -4.19 -13.09 -11.61
CA LEU A 74 -5.63 -13.17 -11.80
C LEU A 74 -6.29 -14.05 -10.73
N GLY A 75 -5.76 -15.26 -10.51
CA GLY A 75 -6.28 -16.18 -9.52
C GLY A 75 -6.18 -15.62 -8.10
N SER A 76 -5.08 -14.94 -7.77
CA SER A 76 -4.92 -14.25 -6.47
C SER A 76 -5.98 -13.17 -6.27
N LEU A 77 -6.23 -12.34 -7.29
CA LEU A 77 -7.25 -11.29 -7.25
C LEU A 77 -8.67 -11.86 -7.17
N LEU A 78 -8.97 -12.91 -7.92
CA LEU A 78 -10.29 -13.54 -7.90
C LEU A 78 -10.56 -14.21 -6.55
N LEU A 79 -9.63 -15.05 -6.07
CA LEU A 79 -9.76 -15.72 -4.77
C LEU A 79 -9.81 -14.68 -3.63
N GLY A 80 -8.93 -13.69 -3.68
CA GLY A 80 -8.89 -12.61 -2.70
C GLY A 80 -10.17 -11.78 -2.71
N GLY A 81 -10.67 -11.44 -3.89
CA GLY A 81 -11.93 -10.72 -4.09
C GLY A 81 -13.15 -11.49 -3.60
N LEU A 82 -13.21 -12.80 -3.85
CA LEU A 82 -14.27 -13.67 -3.34
C LEU A 82 -14.26 -13.72 -1.81
N ILE A 83 -13.09 -13.93 -1.20
CA ILE A 83 -12.92 -13.95 0.26
C ILE A 83 -13.27 -12.57 0.84
N GLY A 84 -12.75 -11.48 0.28
CA GLY A 84 -12.98 -10.14 0.78
C GLY A 84 -14.44 -9.71 0.65
N SER A 85 -15.09 -10.04 -0.46
CA SER A 85 -16.52 -9.82 -0.67
C SER A 85 -17.37 -10.61 0.34
N ALA A 86 -17.05 -11.90 0.56
CA ALA A 86 -17.74 -12.72 1.55
C ALA A 86 -17.60 -12.16 2.98
N LEU A 87 -16.44 -11.59 3.30
CA LEU A 87 -16.17 -10.94 4.59
C LEU A 87 -16.69 -9.49 4.67
N LYS A 88 -17.14 -8.92 3.56
CA LYS A 88 -17.54 -7.52 3.39
C LYS A 88 -16.45 -6.55 3.85
N LEU A 89 -15.24 -6.74 3.36
CA LEU A 89 -14.08 -5.95 3.80
C LEU A 89 -14.18 -4.49 3.42
N GLU A 90 -14.72 -4.14 2.25
CA GLU A 90 -14.99 -2.75 1.86
C GLU A 90 -15.86 -2.06 2.93
N ASP A 91 -17.04 -2.60 3.25
CA ASP A 91 -17.96 -2.06 4.26
C ASP A 91 -17.28 -1.91 5.63
N ARG A 92 -16.40 -2.85 5.99
CA ARG A 92 -15.67 -2.80 7.26
C ARG A 92 -14.63 -1.69 7.25
N LEU A 93 -13.91 -1.50 6.15
CA LEU A 93 -12.92 -0.42 6.02
C LEU A 93 -13.61 0.94 6.03
N GLU A 94 -14.75 1.08 5.34
CA GLU A 94 -15.55 2.32 5.41
C GLU A 94 -15.99 2.62 6.85
N LYS A 95 -16.53 1.62 7.56
CA LYS A 95 -16.92 1.76 8.97
C LYS A 95 -15.73 2.08 9.88
N LEU A 96 -14.56 1.52 9.62
CA LEU A 96 -13.33 1.82 10.36
C LEU A 96 -12.86 3.24 10.07
N GLY A 97 -12.85 3.66 8.80
CA GLY A 97 -12.54 5.02 8.37
C GLY A 97 -13.45 6.03 9.05
N GLU A 98 -14.76 5.75 9.11
CA GLU A 98 -15.73 6.62 9.78
C GLU A 98 -15.53 6.68 11.30
N LYS A 99 -15.23 5.56 11.96
CA LYS A 99 -14.88 5.55 13.39
C LYS A 99 -13.64 6.39 13.68
N LEU A 100 -12.61 6.28 12.83
CA LEU A 100 -11.40 7.07 12.95
C LEU A 100 -11.70 8.55 12.70
N ARG A 101 -12.45 8.89 11.65
CA ARG A 101 -12.87 10.25 11.34
C ARG A 101 -13.52 10.93 12.55
N ARG A 102 -14.51 10.26 13.16
CA ARG A 102 -15.20 10.76 14.36
C ARG A 102 -14.25 10.96 15.54
N LYS A 103 -13.30 10.03 15.74
CA LYS A 103 -12.29 10.14 16.80
C LYS A 103 -11.33 11.32 16.59
N PHE A 104 -11.02 11.65 15.33
CA PHE A 104 -10.13 12.75 14.97
C PHE A 104 -10.86 14.08 14.66
N GLY A 105 -12.18 14.17 14.85
CA GLY A 105 -12.95 15.41 14.69
C GLY A 105 -13.02 15.96 13.26
N ALA A 106 -12.78 15.14 12.25
CA ALA A 106 -12.79 15.58 10.86
C ALA A 106 -14.22 15.75 10.32
N HIS A 107 -14.52 16.91 9.73
CA HIS A 107 -15.90 17.29 9.38
C HIS A 107 -16.40 16.71 8.05
N GLN A 108 -15.51 16.38 7.09
CA GLN A 108 -15.89 15.84 5.77
C GLN A 108 -15.73 14.31 5.73
N GLU A 109 -16.83 13.58 5.46
CA GLU A 109 -16.88 12.10 5.51
C GLU A 109 -16.02 11.46 4.41
N GLY A 110 -16.35 11.74 3.14
CA GLY A 110 -15.77 11.04 1.99
C GLY A 110 -14.27 11.27 1.82
N THR A 111 -13.83 12.51 1.98
CA THR A 111 -12.43 12.91 1.79
C THR A 111 -11.50 12.25 2.80
N PHE A 112 -11.94 12.07 4.06
CA PHE A 112 -11.13 11.41 5.09
C PHE A 112 -10.93 9.93 4.77
N VAL A 113 -12.01 9.20 4.45
CA VAL A 113 -11.95 7.76 4.17
C VAL A 113 -11.13 7.51 2.91
N GLU A 114 -11.33 8.32 1.87
CA GLU A 114 -10.55 8.25 0.63
C GLU A 114 -9.06 8.52 0.89
N GLY A 115 -8.74 9.56 1.65
CA GLY A 115 -7.37 9.85 2.08
C GLY A 115 -6.74 8.70 2.84
N PHE A 116 -7.46 8.12 3.80
CA PHE A 116 -7.02 6.97 4.59
C PHE A 116 -6.73 5.74 3.73
N VAL A 117 -7.69 5.29 2.92
CA VAL A 117 -7.55 4.06 2.12
C VAL A 117 -6.46 4.23 1.06
N SER A 118 -6.45 5.36 0.35
CA SER A 118 -5.51 5.62 -0.74
C SER A 118 -4.07 5.66 -0.26
N SER A 119 -3.81 6.46 0.79
CA SER A 119 -2.46 6.59 1.34
C SER A 119 -1.97 5.33 2.04
N SER A 120 -2.85 4.60 2.74
CA SER A 120 -2.49 3.32 3.36
C SER A 120 -1.97 2.32 2.34
N LEU A 121 -2.68 2.19 1.22
CA LEU A 121 -2.25 1.27 0.16
C LEU A 121 -0.98 1.77 -0.53
N LEU A 122 -0.90 3.06 -0.85
CA LEU A 122 0.28 3.64 -1.50
C LEU A 122 1.56 3.46 -0.66
N PHE A 123 1.46 3.64 0.67
CA PHE A 123 2.61 3.50 1.55
C PHE A 123 2.95 2.04 1.86
N VAL A 124 1.98 1.14 1.91
CA VAL A 124 2.22 -0.28 2.21
C VAL A 124 2.74 -1.05 0.98
N ILE A 125 2.35 -0.65 -0.22
CA ILE A 125 2.68 -1.39 -1.44
C ILE A 125 4.07 -1.02 -1.93
N GLY A 126 4.88 -2.06 -2.17
CA GLY A 126 6.21 -1.95 -2.74
C GLY A 126 7.23 -2.84 -2.03
N PRO A 127 8.29 -3.25 -2.74
CA PRO A 127 9.28 -4.17 -2.21
C PRO A 127 10.02 -3.57 -1.00
N LEU A 128 10.26 -2.26 -0.99
CA LEU A 128 10.94 -1.56 0.12
C LEU A 128 10.15 -1.61 1.43
N ALA A 129 8.82 -1.70 1.39
CA ALA A 129 8.01 -1.83 2.58
C ALA A 129 8.20 -3.22 3.23
N ILE A 130 8.38 -4.26 2.43
CA ILE A 130 8.52 -5.64 2.88
C ILE A 130 9.98 -5.93 3.23
N LEU A 131 10.87 -5.82 2.23
CA LEU A 131 12.29 -6.12 2.35
C LEU A 131 12.99 -5.19 3.35
N GLY A 132 12.62 -3.90 3.35
CA GLY A 132 13.15 -2.94 4.32
C GLY A 132 12.73 -3.28 5.75
N SER A 133 11.48 -3.69 5.95
CA SER A 133 10.99 -4.10 7.28
C SER A 133 11.63 -5.39 7.78
N ILE A 134 11.80 -6.38 6.91
CA ILE A 134 12.52 -7.62 7.23
C ILE A 134 13.99 -7.30 7.59
N SER A 135 14.68 -6.46 6.80
CA SER A 135 16.06 -6.05 7.07
C SER A 135 16.21 -5.30 8.40
N ASP A 136 15.28 -4.40 8.73
CA ASP A 136 15.24 -3.72 10.02
C ASP A 136 15.03 -4.72 11.18
N GLY A 137 14.14 -5.71 10.96
CA GLY A 137 13.90 -6.82 11.88
C GLY A 137 15.13 -7.69 12.15
N MET A 138 15.84 -8.02 11.08
CA MET A 138 17.08 -8.80 11.14
C MET A 138 18.27 -8.00 11.71
N GLY A 139 18.12 -6.69 11.91
CA GLY A 139 19.22 -5.82 12.33
C GLY A 139 20.30 -5.64 11.26
N THR A 140 19.97 -5.87 9.98
CA THR A 140 20.91 -5.73 8.84
C THR A 140 20.97 -4.31 8.28
N GLY A 141 20.12 -3.40 8.76
CA GLY A 141 20.14 -1.98 8.43
C GLY A 141 18.77 -1.42 8.09
N ILE A 142 18.66 -0.09 8.17
CA ILE A 142 17.41 0.66 7.95
C ILE A 142 17.39 1.44 6.63
N ASP A 143 18.44 1.36 5.80
CA ASP A 143 18.62 2.24 4.63
C ASP A 143 17.42 2.20 3.67
N GLN A 144 16.86 1.01 3.42
CA GLN A 144 15.69 0.82 2.57
C GLN A 144 14.45 1.53 3.15
N LEU A 145 14.23 1.43 4.46
CA LEU A 145 13.12 2.11 5.14
C LEU A 145 13.35 3.60 5.26
N SER A 146 14.59 4.06 5.45
CA SER A 146 14.94 5.49 5.46
C SER A 146 14.67 6.13 4.10
N LEU A 147 15.10 5.50 3.00
CA LEU A 147 14.79 5.96 1.66
C LEU A 147 13.27 6.02 1.43
N LYS A 148 12.55 4.96 1.83
CA LYS A 148 11.10 4.93 1.74
C LYS A 148 10.43 6.02 2.57
N SER A 149 10.92 6.28 3.78
CA SER A 149 10.35 7.30 4.67
C SER A 149 10.40 8.70 4.08
N ILE A 150 11.43 9.00 3.28
CA ILE A 150 11.55 10.26 2.53
C ILE A 150 10.48 10.31 1.41
N LEU A 151 10.28 9.23 0.67
CA LEU A 151 9.26 9.16 -0.38
C LEU A 151 7.84 9.30 0.19
N ASP A 152 7.56 8.55 1.26
CA ASP A 152 6.27 8.57 1.96
C ASP A 152 6.02 9.93 2.61
N PHE A 153 7.06 10.64 3.09
CA PHE A 153 6.94 12.03 3.59
C PHE A 153 6.37 12.98 2.53
N PHE A 154 7.00 13.03 1.35
CA PHE A 154 6.57 13.92 0.28
C PHE A 154 5.20 13.52 -0.28
N ALA A 155 4.96 12.22 -0.42
CA ALA A 155 3.65 11.73 -0.82
C ALA A 155 2.57 12.08 0.23
N ALA A 156 2.86 11.96 1.53
CA ALA A 156 1.92 12.34 2.60
C ALA A 156 1.59 13.84 2.58
N ILE A 157 2.55 14.73 2.29
CA ILE A 157 2.29 16.17 2.10
C ILE A 157 1.28 16.37 0.96
N ALA A 158 1.56 15.78 -0.20
CA ALA A 158 0.75 15.98 -1.39
C ALA A 158 -0.67 15.42 -1.19
N PHE A 159 -0.79 14.19 -0.70
CA PHE A 159 -2.07 13.56 -0.41
C PHE A 159 -2.85 14.32 0.66
N ALA A 160 -2.22 14.75 1.75
CA ALA A 160 -2.93 15.42 2.84
C ALA A 160 -3.35 16.86 2.50
N ALA A 161 -2.68 17.52 1.55
CA ALA A 161 -3.08 18.82 1.04
C ALA A 161 -4.45 18.80 0.34
N SER A 162 -4.82 17.67 -0.27
CA SER A 162 -6.12 17.48 -0.92
C SER A 162 -7.10 16.65 -0.09
N LEU A 163 -6.64 15.52 0.46
CA LEU A 163 -7.49 14.52 1.12
C LEU A 163 -7.53 14.68 2.66
N GLY A 164 -6.80 15.66 3.19
CA GLY A 164 -6.88 16.04 4.59
C GLY A 164 -6.31 15.02 5.58
N TRP A 165 -6.83 15.05 6.80
CA TRP A 165 -6.34 14.26 7.94
C TRP A 165 -6.48 12.74 7.79
N GLY A 166 -7.24 12.26 6.81
CA GLY A 166 -7.34 10.83 6.50
C GLY A 166 -5.98 10.20 6.23
N VAL A 167 -5.06 10.97 5.63
CA VAL A 167 -3.71 10.54 5.30
C VAL A 167 -2.87 10.27 6.55
N ALA A 168 -3.00 11.06 7.62
CA ALA A 168 -2.28 10.80 8.86
C ALA A 168 -2.70 9.47 9.51
N ALA A 169 -3.97 9.07 9.36
CA ALA A 169 -4.47 7.81 9.88
C ALA A 169 -3.87 6.58 9.17
N SER A 170 -3.30 6.73 7.97
CA SER A 170 -2.59 5.65 7.26
C SER A 170 -1.32 5.17 7.96
N ALA A 171 -0.77 5.99 8.87
CA ALA A 171 0.32 5.57 9.74
C ALA A 171 -0.02 4.33 10.57
N ILE A 172 -1.31 4.09 10.85
CA ILE A 172 -1.79 2.91 11.59
C ILE A 172 -1.59 1.62 10.75
N PRO A 173 -2.21 1.46 9.57
CA PRO A 173 -2.00 0.26 8.75
C PRO A 173 -0.55 0.11 8.28
N VAL A 174 0.18 1.22 8.00
CA VAL A 174 1.61 1.15 7.67
C VAL A 174 2.41 0.58 8.84
N GLY A 175 2.19 1.09 10.05
CA GLY A 175 2.89 0.61 11.24
C GLY A 175 2.57 -0.85 11.57
N ILE A 176 1.32 -1.28 11.40
CA ILE A 176 0.93 -2.68 11.56
C ILE A 176 1.63 -3.54 10.50
N TYR A 177 1.56 -3.15 9.23
CA TYR A 177 2.11 -3.94 8.13
C TYR A 177 3.64 -4.06 8.22
N GLN A 178 4.34 -2.94 8.36
CA GLN A 178 5.79 -2.93 8.51
C GLN A 178 6.21 -3.63 9.80
N GLY A 179 5.52 -3.38 10.92
CA GLY A 179 5.79 -4.04 12.19
C GLY A 179 5.66 -5.56 12.13
N ILE A 180 4.66 -6.11 11.42
CA ILE A 180 4.54 -7.55 11.18
C ILE A 180 5.78 -8.07 10.45
N TRP A 181 6.21 -7.41 9.38
CA TRP A 181 7.39 -7.83 8.61
C TRP A 181 8.70 -7.67 9.40
N THR A 182 8.82 -6.66 10.25
CA THR A 182 9.93 -6.49 11.18
C THR A 182 9.98 -7.62 12.20
N LEU A 183 8.84 -8.02 12.76
CA LEU A 183 8.78 -9.18 13.68
C LEU A 183 9.14 -10.48 12.95
N VAL A 184 8.66 -10.67 11.71
CA VAL A 184 9.06 -11.81 10.87
C VAL A 184 10.57 -11.81 10.65
N GLY A 185 11.17 -10.67 10.29
CA GLY A 185 12.62 -10.55 10.12
C GLY A 185 13.40 -10.86 11.41
N LEU A 186 12.89 -10.42 12.56
CA LEU A 186 13.50 -10.66 13.87
C LEU A 186 13.53 -12.14 14.26
N PHE A 187 12.41 -12.86 14.09
CA PHE A 187 12.26 -14.24 14.57
C PHE A 187 12.57 -15.30 13.52
N LEU A 188 12.29 -15.01 12.25
CA LEU A 188 12.32 -15.98 11.15
C LEU A 188 13.34 -15.61 10.06
N GLY A 189 13.90 -14.41 10.09
CA GLY A 189 14.79 -13.90 9.03
C GLY A 189 14.05 -13.67 7.71
N ASN A 190 14.77 -13.77 6.59
CA ASN A 190 14.17 -13.60 5.28
C ASN A 190 13.48 -14.89 4.81
N ILE A 191 12.16 -14.96 5.01
CA ILE A 191 11.33 -16.12 4.60
C ILE A 191 10.73 -16.00 3.19
N LEU A 192 10.81 -14.81 2.57
CA LEU A 192 10.23 -14.57 1.25
C LEU A 192 11.31 -14.54 0.18
N ALA A 193 11.07 -15.30 -0.89
CA ALA A 193 11.83 -15.18 -2.12
C ALA A 193 11.40 -13.94 -2.92
N GLN A 194 12.29 -13.43 -3.78
CA GLN A 194 12.02 -12.22 -4.56
C GLN A 194 10.74 -12.33 -5.40
N TYR A 195 10.49 -13.49 -6.04
CA TYR A 195 9.26 -13.69 -6.83
C TYR A 195 7.98 -13.60 -5.99
N GLN A 196 8.02 -13.93 -4.68
CA GLN A 196 6.87 -13.78 -3.78
C GLN A 196 6.63 -12.30 -3.46
N VAL A 197 7.70 -11.54 -3.23
CA VAL A 197 7.64 -10.08 -3.02
C VAL A 197 7.14 -9.39 -4.29
N ASP A 198 7.58 -9.83 -5.46
CA ASP A 198 7.11 -9.32 -6.75
C ASP A 198 5.62 -9.60 -6.94
N ALA A 199 5.15 -10.82 -6.63
CA ALA A 199 3.72 -11.16 -6.72
C ALA A 199 2.86 -10.25 -5.83
N MET A 200 3.29 -10.00 -4.58
CA MET A 200 2.62 -9.05 -3.68
C MET A 200 2.63 -7.63 -4.25
N THR A 201 3.76 -7.20 -4.79
CA THR A 201 3.95 -5.86 -5.36
C THR A 201 3.06 -5.66 -6.59
N ILE A 202 2.98 -6.64 -7.49
CA ILE A 202 2.14 -6.60 -8.70
C ILE A 202 0.66 -6.53 -8.32
N VAL A 203 0.20 -7.41 -7.41
CA VAL A 203 -1.19 -7.36 -6.93
C VAL A 203 -1.48 -6.02 -6.27
N GLY A 204 -0.58 -5.53 -5.41
CA GLY A 204 -0.67 -4.19 -4.85
C GLY A 204 -0.76 -3.11 -5.92
N GLY A 205 0.07 -3.18 -6.96
CA GLY A 205 0.02 -2.26 -8.10
C GLY A 205 -1.36 -2.20 -8.74
N LEU A 206 -2.06 -3.33 -8.89
CA LEU A 206 -3.42 -3.36 -9.43
C LEU A 206 -4.47 -2.77 -8.46
N LEU A 207 -4.27 -2.93 -7.15
CA LEU A 207 -5.08 -2.23 -6.14
C LEU A 207 -4.84 -0.71 -6.17
N LEU A 208 -3.58 -0.27 -6.32
CA LEU A 208 -3.24 1.16 -6.49
C LEU A 208 -3.80 1.74 -7.77
N LEU A 209 -3.77 0.98 -8.87
CA LEU A 209 -4.38 1.40 -10.13
C LEU A 209 -5.87 1.70 -9.93
N SER A 210 -6.55 0.83 -9.18
CA SER A 210 -7.96 0.99 -8.83
C SER A 210 -8.22 2.26 -8.00
N ILE A 211 -7.33 2.59 -7.07
CA ILE A 211 -7.38 3.86 -6.31
C ILE A 211 -7.15 5.06 -7.22
N GLY A 212 -6.15 5.01 -8.10
CA GLY A 212 -5.87 6.09 -9.05
C GLY A 212 -7.08 6.40 -9.94
N LEU A 213 -7.77 5.36 -10.42
CA LEU A 213 -9.02 5.51 -11.18
C LEU A 213 -10.15 6.10 -10.33
N ARG A 214 -10.21 5.79 -9.03
CA ARG A 214 -11.19 6.36 -8.09
C ARG A 214 -10.92 7.84 -7.84
N LEU A 215 -9.67 8.23 -7.59
CA LEU A 215 -9.24 9.62 -7.38
C LEU A 215 -9.56 10.49 -8.61
N LEU A 216 -9.36 9.95 -9.81
CA LEU A 216 -9.72 10.59 -11.08
C LEU A 216 -11.23 10.56 -11.39
N ARG A 217 -12.05 9.97 -10.50
CA ARG A 217 -13.50 9.80 -10.67
C ARG A 217 -13.88 9.06 -11.96
N ILE A 218 -13.03 8.16 -12.42
CA ILE A 218 -13.27 7.35 -13.64
C ILE A 218 -14.06 6.09 -13.29
N LYS A 219 -13.61 5.34 -12.28
CA LYS A 219 -14.26 4.10 -11.85
C LYS A 219 -13.99 3.80 -10.38
N GLU A 220 -15.05 3.46 -9.67
CA GLU A 220 -14.96 2.96 -8.31
C GLU A 220 -14.85 1.43 -8.32
N VAL A 221 -13.81 0.92 -7.67
CA VAL A 221 -13.59 -0.51 -7.44
C VAL A 221 -13.52 -0.71 -5.93
N ALA A 222 -14.15 -1.76 -5.42
CA ALA A 222 -14.11 -2.10 -4.00
C ALA A 222 -12.73 -2.69 -3.62
N VAL A 223 -11.73 -1.82 -3.52
CA VAL A 223 -10.32 -2.18 -3.28
C VAL A 223 -10.14 -2.91 -1.95
N GLY A 224 -10.96 -2.58 -0.95
CA GLY A 224 -11.04 -3.27 0.33
C GLY A 224 -11.34 -4.75 0.21
N ASN A 225 -12.23 -5.14 -0.72
CA ASN A 225 -12.53 -6.54 -0.99
C ASN A 225 -11.37 -7.26 -1.69
N LEU A 226 -10.45 -6.53 -2.32
CA LEU A 226 -9.29 -7.11 -2.98
C LEU A 226 -8.07 -7.25 -2.05
N LEU A 227 -8.09 -6.67 -0.83
CA LEU A 227 -6.97 -6.75 0.12
C LEU A 227 -6.48 -8.18 0.40
N PRO A 228 -7.34 -9.22 0.55
CA PRO A 228 -6.87 -10.57 0.80
C PRO A 228 -5.99 -11.12 -0.33
N ALA A 229 -6.10 -10.59 -1.55
CA ALA A 229 -5.24 -10.98 -2.67
C ALA A 229 -3.76 -10.71 -2.39
N LEU A 230 -3.42 -9.68 -1.59
CA LEU A 230 -2.03 -9.39 -1.21
C LEU A 230 -1.40 -10.52 -0.38
N ALA A 231 -2.20 -11.19 0.46
CA ALA A 231 -1.74 -12.33 1.26
C ALA A 231 -1.76 -13.65 0.47
N ILE A 232 -2.71 -13.80 -0.45
CA ILE A 232 -2.84 -15.00 -1.29
C ILE A 232 -1.73 -15.07 -2.34
N ALA A 233 -1.36 -13.94 -2.95
CA ALA A 233 -0.35 -13.86 -4.00
C ALA A 233 0.96 -14.60 -3.69
N PRO A 234 1.68 -14.30 -2.58
CA PRO A 234 2.97 -14.93 -2.27
C PRO A 234 2.83 -16.43 -1.99
N ILE A 235 1.69 -16.87 -1.45
CA ILE A 235 1.40 -18.29 -1.18
C ILE A 235 1.10 -19.01 -2.49
N PHE A 236 0.32 -18.39 -3.37
CA PHE A 236 -0.08 -19.02 -4.62
C PHE A 236 1.11 -19.19 -5.57
N VAL A 237 1.96 -18.16 -5.72
CA VAL A 237 3.17 -18.29 -6.54
C VAL A 237 4.17 -19.27 -5.94
N TYR A 238 4.25 -19.40 -4.61
CA TYR A 238 5.07 -20.41 -3.97
C TYR A 238 4.61 -21.83 -4.32
N VAL A 239 3.30 -22.11 -4.22
CA VAL A 239 2.73 -23.39 -4.64
C VAL A 239 3.01 -23.66 -6.12
N LEU A 240 2.84 -22.66 -7.00
CA LEU A 240 3.14 -22.81 -8.42
C LEU A 240 4.62 -23.08 -8.70
N HIS A 241 5.53 -22.43 -7.98
CA HIS A 241 6.96 -22.64 -8.09
C HIS A 241 7.35 -24.08 -7.72
N THR A 242 6.70 -24.71 -6.75
CA THR A 242 6.99 -26.12 -6.40
C THR A 242 6.70 -27.10 -7.53
N PHE A 243 5.85 -26.77 -8.51
CA PHE A 243 5.62 -27.60 -9.69
C PHE A 243 6.68 -27.45 -10.79
N LEU A 244 7.61 -26.50 -10.66
CA LEU A 244 8.78 -26.38 -11.52
C LEU A 244 9.96 -27.22 -11.06
N SER A 245 9.95 -27.60 -9.78
CA SER A 245 11.02 -28.33 -9.07
C SER A 245 10.88 -29.83 -9.29
#